data_AF-A0A6M1ZZY1-F1
#
_entry.id   AF-A0A6M1ZZY1-F1
#
_cell.length_a   1.000
_cell.length_b   1.000
_cell.length_c   1.000
_cell.angle_alpha   90.00
_cell.angle_beta   90.00
_cell.angle_gamma   90.00
#
_symmetry.space_group_name_H-M   'P 1'
#
loop_
_entity.id
_entity.type
_entity.pdbx_description
1 polymer ?
#
loop_
_entity_poly.entity_id
_entity_poly.type
_entity_poly.pdbx_seq_one_letter_code
_entity_poly.pdbx_strand_id
1 'polypeptide(L)'
;MELNAKAFGLAGGILWGVSMFIMTWLSLWTGYGALFLDAMMGIYPGFEISPVGSFIGLAYGFIDGVVGLFILGWLYNRFRF
;
A
#
# COMPACT_ATOMS: atom_id res chain seq x y z
N MET A 1 27.06 -1.14 0.34
CA MET A 1 26.18 -1.39 1.50
C MET A 1 24.99 -2.21 1.02
N GLU A 2 24.52 -3.18 1.80
CA GLU A 2 23.33 -3.99 1.45
C GLU A 2 22.07 -3.36 2.04
N LEU A 3 21.01 -3.28 1.24
CA LEU A 3 19.70 -2.85 1.74
C LEU A 3 19.06 -4.00 2.52
N ASN A 4 18.58 -3.76 3.73
CA ASN A 4 17.80 -4.79 4.43
C ASN A 4 16.41 -4.90 3.78
N ALA A 5 16.22 -5.84 2.86
CA ALA A 5 14.99 -6.02 2.11
C ALA A 5 13.76 -6.27 3.00
N LYS A 6 13.93 -6.94 4.14
CA LYS A 6 12.82 -7.18 5.10
C LYS A 6 12.38 -5.88 5.76
N ALA A 7 13.33 -5.09 6.24
CA ALA A 7 13.04 -3.78 6.84
C ALA A 7 12.44 -2.83 5.80
N PHE A 8 12.94 -2.86 4.56
CA PHE A 8 12.43 -2.04 3.47
C PHE A 8 11.00 -2.43 3.07
N GLY A 9 10.71 -3.74 2.95
CA GLY A 9 9.36 -4.26 2.76
C GLY A 9 8.43 -3.82 3.89
N LEU A 10 8.80 -4.06 5.15
CA LEU A 10 7.98 -3.69 6.30
C LEU A 10 7.66 -2.18 6.34
N ALA A 11 8.67 -1.34 6.14
CA ALA A 11 8.47 0.11 6.07
C ALA A 11 7.53 0.51 4.93
N GLY A 12 7.69 -0.12 3.75
CA GLY A 12 6.83 0.05 2.59
C GLY A 12 5.38 -0.30 2.83
N GLY A 13 5.12 -1.48 3.39
CA GLY A 13 3.78 -1.93 3.72
C GLY A 13 3.09 -1.03 4.73
N ILE A 14 3.80 -0.63 5.80
CA ILE A 14 3.23 0.31 6.78
C ILE A 14 2.87 1.63 6.09
N LEU A 15 3.78 2.19 5.31
CA LEU A 15 3.56 3.46 4.62
C LEU A 15 2.37 3.37 3.65
N TRP A 16 2.31 2.32 2.83
CA TRP A 16 1.30 2.18 1.80
C TRP A 16 -0.08 1.82 2.37
N GLY A 17 -0.15 0.88 3.31
CA GLY A 17 -1.39 0.55 4.00
C GLY A 17 -1.98 1.75 4.74
N VAL A 18 -1.16 2.51 5.48
CA VAL A 18 -1.64 3.72 6.18
C VAL A 18 -2.07 4.80 5.19
N SER A 19 -1.38 4.91 4.05
CA SER A 19 -1.78 5.84 2.98
C SER A 19 -3.15 5.47 2.41
N MET A 20 -3.42 4.19 2.13
CA MET A 20 -4.75 3.72 1.70
C MET A 20 -5.84 4.02 2.74
N PHE A 21 -5.55 3.78 4.02
CA PHE A 21 -6.47 4.10 5.11
C PHE A 21 -6.82 5.60 5.15
N ILE A 22 -5.80 6.46 5.24
CA ILE A 22 -5.98 7.92 5.33
C ILE A 22 -6.66 8.47 4.07
N MET A 23 -6.26 8.02 2.89
CA MET A 23 -6.84 8.45 1.63
C MET A 23 -8.33 8.11 1.56
N THR A 24 -8.73 6.93 2.05
CA THR A 24 -10.15 6.55 2.11
C THR A 24 -10.95 7.51 2.98
N TRP A 25 -10.44 7.89 4.15
CA TRP A 25 -11.09 8.88 5.03
C TRP A 25 -11.13 10.29 4.43
N LEU A 26 -10.04 10.73 3.81
CA LEU A 26 -10.00 12.02 3.11
C LEU A 26 -11.03 12.05 1.98
N SER A 27 -11.13 10.97 1.21
CA SER A 27 -12.10 10.84 0.13
C SER A 27 -13.54 10.87 0.65
N LEU A 28 -13.83 10.19 1.77
CA LEU A 28 -15.16 10.23 2.40
C LEU A 28 -15.61 11.65 2.78
N TRP A 29 -14.70 12.51 3.22
CA TRP A 29 -15.06 13.86 3.67
C TRP A 29 -14.96 14.93 2.58
N THR A 30 -14.11 14.73 1.58
CA THR A 30 -13.75 15.80 0.64
C THR A 30 -13.81 15.38 -0.82
N GLY A 31 -13.97 14.08 -1.11
CA GLY A 31 -13.79 13.51 -2.44
C GLY A 31 -12.33 13.45 -2.92
N TYR A 32 -11.37 13.87 -2.10
CA TYR A 32 -9.95 13.84 -2.47
C TYR A 32 -9.49 12.42 -2.79
N GLY A 33 -8.72 12.26 -3.87
CA GLY A 33 -8.18 10.96 -4.28
C GLY A 33 -9.21 9.94 -4.78
N ALA A 34 -10.47 10.33 -5.03
CA ALA A 34 -11.53 9.39 -5.43
C ALA A 34 -11.16 8.56 -6.67
N LEU A 35 -10.65 9.18 -7.74
CA LEU A 35 -10.22 8.46 -8.95
C LEU A 35 -9.09 7.46 -8.70
N PHE A 36 -8.20 7.75 -7.75
CA PHE A 36 -7.16 6.83 -7.35
C PHE A 36 -7.75 5.64 -6.60
N LEU A 37 -8.66 5.88 -5.64
CA LEU A 37 -9.34 4.82 -4.90
C LEU A 37 -10.25 3.97 -5.81
N ASP A 38 -10.87 4.57 -6.83
CA ASP A 38 -11.63 3.85 -7.86
C ASP A 38 -10.77 2.82 -8.59
N ALA A 39 -9.53 3.20 -8.96
CA ALA A 39 -8.59 2.26 -9.53
C ALA A 39 -8.23 1.15 -8.54
N MET A 40 -8.07 1.48 -7.25
CA MET A 40 -7.77 0.49 -6.21
C MET A 40 -8.93 -0.47 -5.96
N MET A 41 -10.20 -0.07 -6.12
CA MET A 41 -11.36 -0.97 -6.04
C MET A 41 -11.31 -2.07 -7.11
N GLY A 42 -10.74 -1.78 -8.29
CA GLY A 42 -10.50 -2.79 -9.32
C GLY A 42 -9.36 -3.77 -9.02
N ILE A 43 -8.51 -3.47 -8.03
CA ILE A 43 -7.32 -4.26 -7.68
C ILE A 43 -7.50 -4.99 -6.35
N TYR A 44 -8.21 -4.39 -5.39
CA TYR A 44 -8.44 -4.93 -4.04
C TYR A 44 -9.89 -5.42 -3.91
N PRO A 45 -10.15 -6.73 -4.03
CA PRO A 45 -11.50 -7.27 -3.93
C PRO A 45 -12.15 -6.94 -2.58
N GLY A 46 -13.35 -6.36 -2.62
CA GLY A 46 -14.12 -5.94 -1.45
C GLY A 46 -13.66 -4.61 -0.84
N PHE A 47 -12.67 -3.93 -1.43
CA PHE A 47 -12.37 -2.54 -1.08
C PHE A 47 -13.45 -1.62 -1.67
N GLU A 48 -13.96 -0.72 -0.85
CA GLU A 48 -14.89 0.33 -1.23
C GLU A 48 -14.52 1.62 -0.48
N ILE A 49 -14.93 2.78 -0.97
CA ILE A 49 -14.74 4.05 -0.25
C ILE A 49 -15.75 4.12 0.91
N SER A 50 -15.42 3.47 2.03
CA SER A 50 -16.24 3.41 3.24
C SER A 50 -15.38 3.25 4.50
N PRO A 51 -15.92 3.49 5.72
CA PRO A 51 -15.17 3.27 6.96
C PRO A 51 -14.63 1.84 7.09
N VAL A 52 -15.44 0.83 6.74
CA VAL A 52 -15.00 -0.58 6.72
C VAL A 52 -13.98 -0.81 5.61
N GLY A 53 -14.23 -0.25 4.42
CA GLY A 53 -13.31 -0.31 3.30
C GLY A 53 -11.94 0.28 3.61
N SER A 54 -11.85 1.31 4.46
CA SER A 54 -10.54 1.87 4.88
C SER A 54 -9.64 0.83 5.55
N PHE A 55 -10.21 -0.08 6.34
CA PHE A 55 -9.46 -1.18 6.96
C PHE A 55 -9.11 -2.28 5.96
N ILE A 56 -9.97 -2.52 4.98
CA ILE A 56 -9.69 -3.44 3.87
C ILE A 56 -8.52 -2.90 3.03
N GLY A 57 -8.56 -1.62 2.67
CA GLY A 57 -7.48 -0.92 1.98
C GLY A 57 -6.18 -0.89 2.79
N LEU A 58 -6.25 -0.72 4.12
CA LEU A 58 -5.10 -0.85 5.01
C LEU A 58 -4.47 -2.25 4.94
N ALA A 59 -5.28 -3.30 4.99
CA ALA A 59 -4.81 -4.68 4.97
C ALA A 59 -4.17 -5.05 3.62
N TYR A 60 -4.88 -4.77 2.51
CA TYR A 60 -4.33 -5.01 1.17
C TYR A 60 -3.09 -4.16 0.91
N GLY A 61 -3.17 -2.85 1.18
CA GLY A 61 -2.08 -1.87 1.04
C GLY A 61 -0.85 -2.20 1.90
N PHE A 62 -1.06 -2.85 3.05
CA PHE A 62 0.06 -3.34 3.85
C PHE A 62 0.72 -4.54 3.17
N ILE A 63 -0.07 -5.54 2.78
CA ILE A 63 0.45 -6.80 2.23
C ILE A 63 1.17 -6.55 0.91
N ASP A 64 0.55 -5.82 -0.02
CA ASP A 64 1.16 -5.56 -1.33
C ASP A 64 2.39 -4.64 -1.22
N GLY A 65 2.38 -3.65 -0.33
CA GLY A 65 3.53 -2.79 -0.05
C GLY A 65 4.70 -3.57 0.57
N VAL A 66 4.43 -4.49 1.51
CA VAL A 66 5.46 -5.39 2.04
C VAL A 66 6.05 -6.24 0.94
N VAL A 67 5.21 -6.92 0.16
CA VAL A 67 5.67 -7.86 -0.88
C VAL A 67 6.42 -7.13 -1.98
N GLY A 68 5.86 -6.04 -2.50
CA GLY A 68 6.45 -5.26 -3.59
C GLY A 68 7.80 -4.66 -3.21
N LEU A 69 7.90 -4.00 -2.06
CA LEU A 69 9.17 -3.40 -1.64
C LEU A 69 10.17 -4.44 -1.13
N PHE A 70 9.73 -5.55 -0.55
CA PHE A 70 10.63 -6.67 -0.26
C PHE A 70 11.27 -7.21 -1.54
N ILE A 71 10.47 -7.48 -2.58
CA ILE A 71 10.96 -7.97 -3.88
C ILE A 71 11.91 -6.95 -4.49
N LEU A 72 11.55 -5.66 -4.48
CA LEU A 72 12.42 -4.60 -4.99
C LEU A 72 13.75 -4.53 -4.25
N GLY A 73 13.73 -4.58 -2.92
CA GLY A 73 14.95 -4.56 -2.11
C GLY A 73 15.81 -5.81 -2.32
N TRP A 74 15.19 -6.97 -2.51
CA TRP A 74 15.87 -8.20 -2.86
C TRP A 74 16.55 -8.12 -4.24
N LEU A 75 15.83 -7.63 -5.27
CA LEU A 75 16.38 -7.40 -6.62
C LEU A 75 17.54 -6.40 -6.59
N TYR A 76 17.39 -5.30 -5.85
CA TYR A 76 18.43 -4.30 -5.67
C TYR A 76 19.74 -4.92 -5.16
N ASN A 77 19.65 -5.75 -4.12
CA ASN A 77 20.81 -6.46 -3.60
C ASN A 77 21.38 -7.49 -4.58
N ARG A 78 20.52 -8.13 -5.40
CA ARG A 78 20.95 -9.14 -6.38
C ARG A 78 21.72 -8.54 -7.55
N PHE A 79 21.37 -7.31 -7.94
CA PHE A 79 21.99 -6.58 -9.05
C PHE A 79 23.12 -5.65 -8.62
N ARG A 80 23.52 -5.67 -7.35
CA ARG A 80 24.75 -4.98 -6.94
C ARG A 80 25.94 -5.63 -7.70
N PHE A 81 26.60 -4.85 -8.55
CA PHE A 81 27.86 -5.21 -9.22
C PHE A 81 28.98 -4.31 -8.70
#